data_AF-A0A850YTJ2-F1
#
_entry.id   AF-A0A850YTJ2-F1
#
_cell.length_a   1.000
_cell.length_b   1.000
_cell.length_c   1.000
_cell.angle_alpha   90.00
_cell.angle_beta   90.00
_cell.angle_gamma   90.00
#
_symmetry.space_group_name_H-M   'P 1'
#
loop_
_entity.id
_entity.type
_entity.pdbx_description
1 polymer ?
#
loop_
_entity_poly.entity_id
_entity_poly.type
_entity_poly.pdbx_seq_one_letter_code
_entity_poly.pdbx_strand_id
1 'polypeptide(L)'
;ASAAIKRYVELGNALNATALDAIGTSYVCLLNATELEAIDPPSLKLASLDPSACSQETKNLLYQKAKEAFSDQHHLPAYYELILPYLGGAPAADLKALSKDNVNMNVTTFVALRRDSLLHLTPREVQGLLGVNLPELAQWQHRAPVRDWILLQKQSELDGLHIGLTGGTQEGYINLITPKFPGMSSAPLGTVAAAFQLLPALLLSLLTVSILS
;
A
#
# COMPACT_ATOMS: atom_id res chain seq x y z
N ALA A 1 -8.18 -9.17 -32.62
CA ALA A 1 -8.50 -7.83 -32.08
C ALA A 1 -7.23 -7.03 -31.75
N SER A 2 -6.39 -7.44 -30.79
CA SER A 2 -5.15 -6.70 -30.43
C SER A 2 -4.24 -6.36 -31.63
N ALA A 3 -3.96 -7.32 -32.52
CA ALA A 3 -3.15 -7.06 -33.74
C ALA A 3 -3.81 -6.04 -34.72
N ALA A 4 -5.14 -5.99 -34.79
CA ALA A 4 -5.85 -5.04 -35.63
C ALA A 4 -5.82 -3.62 -35.06
N ILE A 5 -5.92 -3.50 -33.72
CA ILE A 5 -5.81 -2.21 -33.03
C ILE A 5 -4.39 -1.67 -33.16
N LYS A 6 -3.37 -2.51 -32.95
CA LYS A 6 -1.98 -2.15 -33.18
C LYS A 6 -1.76 -1.64 -34.61
N ARG A 7 -2.26 -2.38 -35.62
CA ARG A 7 -2.18 -1.94 -37.02
C ARG A 7 -2.91 -0.62 -37.27
N TYR A 8 -4.06 -0.40 -36.66
CA TYR A 8 -4.82 0.85 -36.77
C TYR A 8 -4.01 2.04 -36.24
N VAL A 9 -3.37 1.89 -35.08
CA VAL A 9 -2.50 2.91 -34.48
C VAL A 9 -1.21 3.11 -35.28
N GLU A 10 -0.57 2.04 -35.75
CA GLU A 10 0.64 2.11 -36.60
C GLU A 10 0.41 2.84 -37.93
N LEU A 11 -0.83 2.84 -38.43
CA LEU A 11 -1.24 3.59 -39.62
C LEU A 11 -1.50 5.08 -39.32
N GLY A 12 -1.25 5.54 -38.09
CA GLY A 12 -1.43 6.93 -37.67
C GLY A 12 -2.86 7.30 -37.31
N ASN A 13 -3.77 6.32 -37.16
CA ASN A 13 -5.12 6.61 -36.72
C ASN A 13 -5.18 6.82 -35.20
N ALA A 14 -5.90 7.86 -34.78
CA ALA A 14 -6.07 8.16 -33.36
C ALA A 14 -7.06 7.21 -32.68
N LEU A 15 -6.75 6.84 -31.43
CA LEU A 15 -7.70 6.18 -30.51
C LEU A 15 -8.67 7.23 -29.94
N ASN A 16 -9.51 7.78 -30.81
CA ASN A 16 -10.55 8.74 -30.44
C ASN A 16 -11.70 8.07 -29.68
N ALA A 17 -12.67 8.86 -29.19
CA ALA A 17 -13.80 8.34 -28.42
C ALA A 17 -14.54 7.18 -29.12
N THR A 18 -14.88 7.33 -30.40
CA THR A 18 -15.54 6.28 -31.18
C THR A 18 -14.71 4.99 -31.27
N ALA A 19 -13.40 5.12 -31.48
CA ALA A 19 -12.50 3.97 -31.51
C ALA A 19 -12.40 3.30 -30.13
N LEU A 20 -12.29 4.09 -29.06
CA LEU A 20 -12.23 3.59 -27.68
C LEU A 20 -13.51 2.85 -27.28
N ASP A 21 -14.68 3.38 -27.64
CA ASP A 21 -15.97 2.72 -27.39
C ASP A 21 -16.13 1.46 -28.25
N ALA A 22 -15.69 1.50 -29.51
CA ALA A 22 -15.80 0.36 -30.42
C ALA A 22 -14.92 -0.83 -29.99
N ILE A 23 -13.71 -0.57 -29.46
CA ILE A 23 -12.88 -1.62 -28.88
C ILE A 23 -13.32 -1.96 -27.45
N GLY A 24 -13.92 -1.02 -26.73
CA GLY A 24 -14.35 -1.21 -25.35
C GLY A 24 -13.20 -1.46 -24.37
N THR A 25 -13.51 -1.46 -23.07
CA THR A 25 -12.46 -1.44 -22.05
C THR A 25 -11.59 -2.69 -22.02
N SER A 26 -12.13 -3.88 -22.34
CA SER A 26 -11.35 -5.11 -22.35
C SER A 26 -10.15 -5.04 -23.30
N TYR A 27 -10.31 -4.41 -24.47
CA TYR A 27 -9.20 -4.24 -25.41
C TYR A 27 -8.32 -3.04 -25.06
N VAL A 28 -8.87 -1.98 -24.46
CA VAL A 28 -8.06 -0.89 -23.87
C VAL A 28 -7.08 -1.44 -22.82
N CYS A 29 -7.51 -2.39 -21.97
CA CYS A 29 -6.64 -3.04 -20.97
C CYS A 29 -5.48 -3.85 -21.57
N LEU A 30 -5.52 -4.17 -22.87
CA LEU A 30 -4.49 -4.94 -23.57
C LEU A 30 -3.51 -4.07 -24.37
N LEU A 31 -3.74 -2.75 -24.43
CA LEU A 31 -2.85 -1.81 -25.07
C LEU A 31 -1.55 -1.67 -24.27
N ASN A 32 -0.43 -1.51 -24.98
CA ASN A 32 0.84 -1.21 -24.35
C ASN A 32 0.95 0.28 -23.96
N ALA A 33 1.99 0.64 -23.20
CA ALA A 33 2.19 2.01 -22.73
C ALA A 33 2.22 3.05 -23.87
N THR A 34 2.90 2.76 -24.98
CA THR A 34 2.98 3.67 -26.13
C THR A 34 1.61 3.89 -26.78
N GLU A 35 0.81 2.83 -26.92
CA GLU A 35 -0.55 2.92 -27.47
C GLU A 35 -1.49 3.70 -26.55
N LEU A 36 -1.39 3.50 -25.23
CA LEU A 36 -2.15 4.26 -24.23
C LEU A 36 -1.74 5.74 -24.19
N GLU A 37 -0.45 6.03 -24.34
CA GLU A 37 0.06 7.41 -24.40
C GLU A 37 -0.42 8.16 -25.65
N ALA A 38 -0.67 7.45 -26.75
CA ALA A 38 -1.21 8.01 -27.98
C ALA A 38 -2.70 8.35 -27.91
N ILE A 39 -3.41 8.00 -26.82
CA ILE A 39 -4.79 8.43 -26.60
C ILE A 39 -4.81 9.94 -26.36
N ASP A 40 -5.58 10.64 -27.18
CA ASP A 40 -5.84 12.07 -27.01
C ASP A 40 -6.75 12.30 -25.80
N PRO A 41 -6.32 13.03 -24.74
CA PRO A 41 -7.08 13.16 -23.49
C PRO A 41 -8.56 13.54 -23.67
N PRO A 42 -8.95 14.53 -24.50
CA PRO A 42 -10.35 14.88 -24.74
C PRO A 42 -11.24 13.71 -25.18
N SER A 43 -10.67 12.65 -25.78
CA SER A 43 -11.42 11.45 -26.16
C SER A 43 -12.06 10.74 -24.97
N LEU A 44 -11.45 10.84 -23.78
CA LEU A 44 -11.99 10.26 -22.55
C LEU A 44 -13.20 11.04 -22.00
N LYS A 45 -13.48 12.26 -22.48
CA LYS A 45 -14.72 12.97 -22.12
C LYS A 45 -15.97 12.31 -22.68
N LEU A 46 -15.83 11.59 -23.78
CA LEU A 46 -16.93 11.02 -24.54
C LEU A 46 -16.97 9.48 -24.50
N ALA A 47 -15.82 8.84 -24.27
CA ALA A 47 -15.73 7.40 -24.17
C ALA A 47 -16.30 6.89 -22.84
N SER A 48 -16.98 5.74 -22.87
CA SER A 48 -17.48 5.06 -21.68
C SER A 48 -16.58 3.85 -21.36
N LEU A 49 -15.66 4.03 -20.41
CA LEU A 49 -14.69 3.00 -20.03
C LEU A 49 -14.77 2.65 -18.54
N ASP A 50 -14.68 1.36 -18.22
CA ASP A 50 -14.51 0.85 -16.86
C ASP A 50 -13.17 0.10 -16.73
N PRO A 51 -12.07 0.81 -16.41
CA PRO A 51 -10.74 0.20 -16.33
C PRO A 51 -10.50 -0.56 -15.01
N SER A 52 -11.54 -0.83 -14.21
CA SER A 52 -11.43 -1.49 -12.90
C SER A 52 -10.70 -2.83 -12.95
N ALA A 53 -10.85 -3.58 -14.05
CA ALA A 53 -10.19 -4.86 -14.29
C ALA A 53 -8.81 -4.76 -14.98
N CYS A 54 -8.38 -3.57 -15.42
CA CYS A 54 -7.09 -3.41 -16.08
C CYS A 54 -5.91 -3.58 -15.11
N SER A 55 -4.71 -3.78 -15.68
CA SER A 55 -3.45 -3.74 -14.93
C SER A 55 -3.27 -2.38 -14.23
N GLN A 56 -2.49 -2.36 -13.14
CA GLN A 56 -2.23 -1.12 -12.41
C GLN A 56 -1.50 -0.07 -13.28
N GLU A 57 -0.59 -0.52 -14.16
CA GLU A 57 0.10 0.36 -15.10
C GLU A 57 -0.88 1.04 -16.06
N THR A 58 -1.82 0.27 -16.64
CA THR A 58 -2.86 0.81 -17.50
C THR A 58 -3.75 1.81 -16.75
N LYS A 59 -4.17 1.49 -15.52
CA LYS A 59 -4.96 2.40 -14.68
C LYS A 59 -4.22 3.72 -14.45
N ASN A 60 -2.92 3.67 -14.16
CA ASN A 60 -2.12 4.87 -13.93
C ASN A 60 -2.06 5.77 -15.17
N LEU A 61 -1.82 5.20 -16.35
CA LEU A 61 -1.78 5.94 -17.62
C LEU A 61 -3.15 6.55 -17.97
N LEU A 62 -4.22 5.75 -17.86
CA LEU A 62 -5.58 6.24 -18.11
C LEU A 62 -5.98 7.34 -17.13
N TYR A 63 -5.57 7.25 -15.86
CA TYR A 63 -5.81 8.30 -14.88
C TYR A 63 -5.12 9.62 -15.27
N GLN A 64 -3.86 9.59 -15.73
CA GLN A 64 -3.18 10.81 -16.18
C GLN A 64 -3.91 11.45 -17.37
N LYS A 65 -4.29 10.65 -18.37
CA LYS A 65 -5.08 11.12 -19.52
C LYS A 65 -6.43 11.69 -19.07
N ALA A 66 -7.14 11.04 -18.16
CA ALA A 66 -8.42 11.52 -17.67
C ALA A 66 -8.27 12.84 -16.89
N LYS A 67 -7.24 12.95 -16.04
CA LYS A 67 -6.93 14.18 -15.30
C LYS A 67 -6.64 15.35 -16.25
N GLU A 68 -5.88 15.11 -17.33
CA GLU A 68 -5.64 16.11 -18.38
C GLU A 68 -6.95 16.49 -19.08
N ALA A 69 -7.75 15.49 -19.46
CA ALA A 69 -9.03 15.69 -20.13
C ALA A 69 -9.95 16.60 -19.31
N PHE A 70 -10.13 16.32 -18.02
CA PHE A 70 -11.07 17.03 -17.14
C PHE A 70 -10.43 18.21 -16.37
N SER A 71 -9.23 18.65 -16.73
CA SER A 71 -8.50 19.71 -16.03
C SER A 71 -9.26 21.05 -15.98
N ASP A 72 -10.07 21.34 -17.01
CA ASP A 72 -10.96 22.49 -17.09
C ASP A 72 -12.06 22.47 -16.01
N GLN A 73 -12.40 21.29 -15.51
CA GLN A 73 -13.48 21.09 -14.55
C GLN A 73 -13.00 20.86 -13.13
N HIS A 74 -11.69 20.85 -12.86
CA HIS A 74 -11.13 20.45 -11.56
C HIS A 74 -11.64 21.25 -10.35
N HIS A 75 -12.13 22.47 -10.58
CA HIS A 75 -12.66 23.38 -9.56
C HIS A 75 -14.16 23.23 -9.34
N LEU A 76 -14.82 22.38 -10.12
CA LEU A 76 -16.26 22.15 -10.06
C LEU A 76 -16.56 20.93 -9.19
N PRO A 77 -17.66 20.94 -8.41
CA PRO A 77 -18.10 19.78 -7.64
C PRO A 77 -18.27 18.50 -8.48
N ALA A 78 -18.64 18.64 -9.76
CA ALA A 78 -18.83 17.54 -10.69
C ALA A 78 -17.51 16.81 -11.08
N TYR A 79 -16.34 17.40 -10.78
CA TYR A 79 -15.05 16.82 -11.15
C TYR A 79 -14.86 15.40 -10.63
N TYR A 80 -15.29 15.15 -9.39
CA TYR A 80 -15.19 13.84 -8.77
C TYR A 80 -15.92 12.76 -9.57
N GLU A 81 -17.13 13.05 -10.05
CA GLU A 81 -17.95 12.11 -10.82
C GLU A 81 -17.30 11.76 -12.16
N LEU A 82 -16.64 12.73 -12.80
CA LEU A 82 -15.98 12.55 -14.09
C LEU A 82 -14.70 11.72 -13.99
N ILE A 83 -13.93 11.91 -12.91
CA ILE A 83 -12.67 11.18 -12.72
C ILE A 83 -12.87 9.82 -12.05
N LEU A 84 -14.04 9.57 -11.44
CA LEU A 84 -14.36 8.38 -10.65
C LEU A 84 -13.95 7.05 -11.32
N PRO A 85 -14.24 6.78 -12.61
CA PRO A 85 -13.89 5.51 -13.25
C PRO A 85 -12.37 5.25 -13.28
N TYR A 86 -11.56 6.31 -13.23
CA TYR A 86 -10.11 6.25 -13.39
C TYR A 86 -9.34 6.33 -12.07
N LEU A 87 -10.02 6.56 -10.93
CA LEU A 87 -9.37 6.77 -9.62
C LEU A 87 -8.51 5.59 -9.15
N GLY A 88 -8.73 4.39 -9.67
CA GLY A 88 -7.84 3.24 -9.44
C GLY A 88 -6.38 3.48 -9.83
N GLY A 89 -6.09 4.48 -10.67
CA GLY A 89 -4.73 4.90 -11.04
C GLY A 89 -4.22 6.18 -10.38
N ALA A 90 -5.01 6.80 -9.49
CA ALA A 90 -4.70 8.12 -8.95
C ALA A 90 -3.47 8.10 -8.02
N PRO A 91 -2.54 9.07 -8.13
CA PRO A 91 -1.46 9.22 -7.19
C PRO A 91 -1.94 9.81 -5.86
N ALA A 92 -1.18 9.54 -4.79
CA ALA A 92 -1.52 10.01 -3.44
C ALA A 92 -1.74 11.53 -3.39
N ALA A 93 -0.92 12.31 -4.11
CA ALA A 93 -1.06 13.77 -4.16
C ALA A 93 -2.46 14.21 -4.62
N ASP A 94 -3.03 13.54 -5.62
CA ASP A 94 -4.34 13.89 -6.17
C ASP A 94 -5.47 13.41 -5.27
N LEU A 95 -5.33 12.25 -4.63
CA LEU A 95 -6.27 11.79 -3.60
C LEU A 95 -6.29 12.74 -2.39
N LYS A 96 -5.13 13.26 -1.99
CA LYS A 96 -5.02 14.26 -0.92
C LYS A 96 -5.69 15.57 -1.31
N ALA A 97 -5.60 15.97 -2.57
CA ALA A 97 -6.35 17.12 -3.07
C ALA A 97 -7.87 16.87 -2.98
N LEU A 98 -8.36 15.74 -3.51
CA LEU A 98 -9.77 15.36 -3.46
C LEU A 98 -10.32 15.26 -2.03
N SER A 99 -9.50 14.85 -1.05
CA SER A 99 -9.92 14.76 0.35
C SER A 99 -10.39 16.10 0.94
N LYS A 100 -10.00 17.23 0.35
CA LYS A 100 -10.39 18.56 0.81
C LYS A 100 -11.82 18.94 0.42
N ASP A 101 -12.38 18.23 -0.56
CA ASP A 101 -13.67 18.56 -1.18
C ASP A 101 -14.84 17.73 -0.62
N ASN A 102 -14.56 16.82 0.32
CA ASN A 102 -15.55 15.95 0.96
C ASN A 102 -16.43 15.17 -0.05
N VAL A 103 -15.77 14.49 -0.98
CA VAL A 103 -16.39 13.90 -2.19
C VAL A 103 -17.32 12.71 -1.94
N ASN A 104 -17.48 12.27 -0.69
CA ASN A 104 -18.32 11.12 -0.31
C ASN A 104 -17.99 9.85 -1.11
N MET A 105 -16.70 9.51 -1.19
CA MET A 105 -16.23 8.34 -1.90
C MET A 105 -16.81 7.06 -1.31
N ASN A 106 -17.33 6.17 -2.17
CA ASN A 106 -17.75 4.84 -1.75
C ASN A 106 -16.56 4.03 -1.22
N VAL A 107 -16.76 3.26 -0.15
CA VAL A 107 -15.69 2.43 0.41
C VAL A 107 -15.20 1.38 -0.61
N THR A 108 -16.08 0.90 -1.50
CA THR A 108 -15.69 0.01 -2.60
C THR A 108 -14.74 0.66 -3.60
N THR A 109 -14.92 1.96 -3.90
CA THR A 109 -13.96 2.75 -4.68
C THR A 109 -12.66 2.92 -3.90
N PHE A 110 -12.75 3.27 -2.62
CA PHE A 110 -11.58 3.45 -1.76
C PHE A 110 -10.69 2.21 -1.71
N VAL A 111 -11.25 1.02 -1.51
CA VAL A 111 -10.46 -0.22 -1.47
C VAL A 111 -9.93 -0.67 -2.84
N ALA A 112 -10.46 -0.09 -3.93
CA ALA A 112 -10.01 -0.33 -5.30
C ALA A 112 -8.92 0.67 -5.77
N LEU A 113 -8.59 1.68 -4.95
CA LEU A 113 -7.48 2.60 -5.22
C LEU A 113 -6.15 1.85 -5.29
N ARG A 114 -5.19 2.40 -6.04
CA ARG A 114 -3.84 1.84 -6.07
C ARG A 114 -3.22 1.81 -4.68
N ARG A 115 -2.73 0.64 -4.30
CA ARG A 115 -2.30 0.33 -2.94
C ARG A 115 -1.24 1.30 -2.43
N ASP A 116 -0.25 1.62 -3.25
CA ASP A 116 0.81 2.54 -2.88
C ASP A 116 0.25 3.92 -2.53
N SER A 117 -0.76 4.42 -3.23
CA SER A 117 -1.33 5.74 -2.90
C SER A 117 -2.21 5.72 -1.68
N LEU A 118 -3.04 4.68 -1.53
CA LEU A 118 -3.92 4.52 -0.37
C LEU A 118 -3.13 4.49 0.95
N LEU A 119 -2.01 3.76 0.99
CA LEU A 119 -1.19 3.64 2.20
C LEU A 119 -0.52 4.95 2.64
N HIS A 120 -0.44 5.96 1.76
CA HIS A 120 0.13 7.29 2.09
C HIS A 120 -0.92 8.30 2.59
N LEU A 121 -2.19 7.89 2.72
CA LEU A 121 -3.26 8.73 3.23
C LEU A 121 -3.28 8.72 4.77
N THR A 122 -3.49 9.88 5.37
CA THR A 122 -3.71 10.05 6.81
C THR A 122 -5.18 9.76 7.18
N PRO A 123 -5.51 9.50 8.46
CA PRO A 123 -6.89 9.36 8.92
C PRO A 123 -7.79 10.53 8.51
N ARG A 124 -7.27 11.76 8.60
CA ARG A 124 -8.01 12.96 8.20
C ARG A 124 -8.29 13.02 6.69
N GLU A 125 -7.32 12.62 5.87
CA GLU A 125 -7.51 12.54 4.41
C GLU A 125 -8.51 11.43 4.04
N VAL A 126 -8.47 10.29 4.74
CA VAL A 126 -9.48 9.21 4.56
C VAL A 126 -10.87 9.68 4.96
N GLN A 127 -11.01 10.41 6.08
CA GLN A 127 -12.26 11.05 6.48
C GLN A 127 -12.79 12.00 5.40
N GLY A 128 -11.92 12.85 4.84
CA GLY A 128 -12.29 13.78 3.78
C GLY A 128 -12.63 13.10 2.45
N LEU A 129 -12.02 11.96 2.13
CA LEU A 129 -12.39 11.19 0.94
C LEU A 129 -13.75 10.50 1.11
N LEU A 130 -13.94 9.78 2.22
CA LEU A 130 -15.13 8.95 2.43
C LEU A 130 -16.35 9.77 2.84
N GLY A 131 -16.16 10.90 3.52
CA GLY A 131 -17.25 11.77 3.96
C GLY A 131 -18.33 11.01 4.71
N VAL A 132 -19.57 11.07 4.21
CA VAL A 132 -20.73 10.37 4.81
C VAL A 132 -20.57 8.85 4.84
N ASN A 133 -19.73 8.27 3.97
CA ASN A 133 -19.50 6.83 3.89
C ASN A 133 -18.40 6.33 4.85
N LEU A 134 -17.77 7.22 5.62
CA LEU A 134 -16.70 6.84 6.56
C LEU A 134 -17.10 5.70 7.53
N PRO A 135 -18.31 5.65 8.11
CA PRO A 135 -18.68 4.57 9.03
C PRO A 135 -18.60 3.17 8.42
N GLU A 136 -18.79 3.02 7.11
CA GLU A 136 -18.70 1.73 6.42
C GLU A 136 -17.27 1.16 6.42
N LEU A 137 -16.25 2.00 6.57
CA LEU A 137 -14.84 1.59 6.60
C LEU A 137 -14.56 0.56 7.73
N ALA A 138 -15.29 0.65 8.85
CA ALA A 138 -15.16 -0.26 9.98
C ALA A 138 -15.42 -1.74 9.61
N GLN A 139 -16.26 -1.99 8.60
CA GLN A 139 -16.56 -3.34 8.09
C GLN A 139 -15.36 -3.96 7.35
N TRP A 140 -14.42 -3.13 6.90
CA TRP A 140 -13.25 -3.52 6.12
C TRP A 140 -11.96 -3.60 6.95
N GLN A 141 -12.00 -3.25 8.24
CA GLN A 141 -10.79 -3.10 9.07
C GLN A 141 -9.87 -4.32 9.13
N HIS A 142 -10.40 -5.53 8.91
CA HIS A 142 -9.62 -6.79 8.90
C HIS A 142 -9.22 -7.26 7.50
N ARG A 143 -9.58 -6.52 6.45
CA ARG A 143 -9.34 -6.86 5.04
C ARG A 143 -8.30 -5.92 4.44
N ALA A 144 -7.42 -6.45 3.60
CA ALA A 144 -6.57 -5.60 2.77
C ALA A 144 -7.43 -4.83 1.74
N PRO A 145 -7.06 -3.59 1.37
CA PRO A 145 -5.91 -2.83 1.84
C PRO A 145 -6.14 -2.07 3.17
N VAL A 146 -7.37 -1.98 3.67
CA VAL A 146 -7.73 -1.16 4.85
C VAL A 146 -6.99 -1.57 6.11
N ARG A 147 -6.88 -2.87 6.39
CA ARG A 147 -6.09 -3.40 7.51
C ARG A 147 -4.64 -2.91 7.46
N ASP A 148 -4.03 -2.95 6.28
CA ASP A 148 -2.63 -2.59 6.12
C ASP A 148 -2.43 -1.08 6.27
N TRP A 149 -3.40 -0.29 5.84
CA TRP A 149 -3.45 1.15 6.10
C TRP A 149 -3.57 1.46 7.60
N ILE A 150 -4.47 0.78 8.33
CA ILE A 150 -4.66 0.93 9.78
C ILE A 150 -3.36 0.70 10.55
N LEU A 151 -2.64 -0.37 10.21
CA LEU A 151 -1.36 -0.72 10.88
C LEU A 151 -0.28 0.37 10.74
N LEU A 152 -0.39 1.25 9.74
CA LEU A 152 0.54 2.36 9.52
C LEU A 152 0.14 3.64 10.27
N GLN A 153 -1.07 3.73 10.81
CA GLN A 153 -1.55 4.93 11.51
C GLN A 153 -1.29 4.86 13.01
N LYS A 154 -1.32 6.00 13.69
CA LYS A 154 -1.36 6.04 15.16
C LYS A 154 -2.76 5.71 15.64
N GLN A 155 -2.86 4.95 16.73
CA GLN A 155 -4.17 4.61 17.29
C GLN A 155 -4.96 5.86 17.71
N SER A 156 -4.30 6.88 18.26
CA SER A 156 -4.93 8.16 18.62
C SER A 156 -5.58 8.89 17.44
N GLU A 157 -4.94 8.87 16.27
CA GLU A 157 -5.46 9.49 15.04
C GLU A 157 -6.63 8.68 14.46
N LEU A 158 -6.59 7.35 14.59
CA LEU A 158 -7.71 6.48 14.24
C LEU A 158 -8.91 6.67 15.18
N ASP A 159 -8.67 6.83 16.48
CA ASP A 159 -9.71 7.06 17.49
C ASP A 159 -10.45 8.38 17.23
N GLY A 160 -9.73 9.38 16.70
CA GLY A 160 -10.30 10.66 16.25
C GLY A 160 -11.30 10.55 15.10
N LEU A 161 -11.37 9.41 14.41
CA LEU A 161 -12.39 9.15 13.39
C LEU A 161 -13.74 8.72 14.00
N HIS A 162 -13.77 8.33 15.28
CA HIS A 162 -14.97 7.91 16.01
C HIS A 162 -15.78 6.77 15.37
N ILE A 163 -15.11 5.89 14.62
CA ILE A 163 -15.73 4.71 13.96
C ILE A 163 -15.21 3.36 14.50
N GLY A 164 -14.43 3.38 15.59
CA GLY A 164 -13.98 2.17 16.28
C GLY A 164 -12.92 1.35 15.53
N LEU A 165 -12.07 1.98 14.72
CA LEU A 165 -10.93 1.30 14.11
C LEU A 165 -9.87 0.98 15.17
N THR A 166 -9.34 -0.25 15.14
CA THR A 166 -8.31 -0.70 16.07
C THR A 166 -7.14 -1.35 15.35
N GLY A 167 -5.96 -1.35 15.98
CA GLY A 167 -4.75 -1.96 15.44
C GLY A 167 -3.72 -0.97 14.95
N GLY A 168 -3.93 0.33 15.17
CA GLY A 168 -2.89 1.34 14.93
C GLY A 168 -1.68 1.16 15.86
N THR A 169 -0.60 1.85 15.50
CA THR A 169 0.61 1.93 16.33
C THR A 169 0.30 2.59 17.68
N GLN A 170 0.87 2.04 18.75
CA GLN A 170 0.70 2.60 20.09
C GLN A 170 1.55 3.86 20.26
N GLU A 171 0.98 4.87 20.90
CA GLU A 171 1.74 6.04 21.34
C GLU A 171 2.39 5.72 22.69
N GLY A 172 3.71 5.51 22.68
CA GLY A 172 4.45 5.24 23.89
C GLY A 172 5.95 5.37 23.69
N TYR A 173 6.61 5.94 24.69
CA TYR A 173 8.05 5.81 24.87
C TYR A 173 8.33 4.42 25.46
N ILE A 174 9.37 3.74 24.99
CA ILE A 174 9.93 2.63 25.76
C ILE A 174 10.47 3.24 27.05
N ASN A 175 9.81 3.01 28.18
CA ASN A 175 10.42 3.23 29.48
C ASN A 175 11.51 2.17 29.64
N LEU A 176 12.73 2.48 29.20
CA LEU A 176 13.93 1.75 29.58
C LEU A 176 14.15 2.03 31.07
N ILE A 177 13.48 1.27 31.93
CA ILE A 177 13.88 1.16 33.33
C ILE A 177 15.22 0.43 33.27
N THR A 178 16.32 1.18 33.30
CA THR A 178 17.65 0.60 33.49
C THR A 178 17.61 -0.13 34.83
N PRO A 179 17.74 -1.47 34.87
CA PRO A 179 17.83 -2.16 36.14
C PRO A 179 19.07 -1.62 36.84
N LYS A 180 18.86 -0.99 38.00
CA LYS A 180 19.95 -0.57 38.87
C LYS A 180 20.54 -1.85 39.44
N PHE A 181 21.54 -2.41 38.75
CA PHE A 181 22.30 -3.53 39.27
C PHE A 181 22.85 -3.10 40.64
N PRO A 182 22.59 -3.87 41.72
CA PRO A 182 23.28 -3.65 42.97
C PRO A 182 24.78 -3.61 42.68
N GLY A 183 25.46 -2.58 43.18
CA GLY A 183 26.90 -2.44 43.00
C GLY A 183 27.57 -3.77 43.34
N MET A 184 28.45 -4.22 42.43
CA MET A 184 29.18 -5.47 42.55
C MET A 184 29.77 -5.54 43.96
N SER A 185 29.21 -6.42 44.80
CA SER A 185 29.80 -6.71 46.10
C SER A 185 31.14 -7.35 45.82
N SER A 186 32.21 -6.58 45.99
CA SER A 186 33.59 -7.05 45.92
C SER A 186 33.82 -8.03 47.07
N ALA A 187 33.49 -9.30 46.84
CA ALA A 187 33.93 -10.39 47.70
C ALA A 187 35.46 -10.52 47.53
N PRO A 188 36.23 -10.55 48.62
CA PRO A 188 37.67 -10.74 48.51
C PRO A 188 37.95 -12.16 47.98
N LEU A 189 38.90 -12.24 47.06
CA LEU A 189 39.41 -13.51 46.52
C LEU A 189 40.04 -14.28 47.70
N GLY A 190 39.30 -15.26 48.22
CA GLY A 190 39.80 -16.19 49.22
C GLY A 190 40.89 -17.06 48.62
N THR A 191 42.07 -16.99 49.22
CA THR A 191 43.23 -17.85 48.94
C THR A 191 42.89 -19.32 49.18
N VAL A 192 42.63 -20.08 48.12
CA VAL A 192 42.83 -21.54 48.13
C VAL A 192 44.16 -21.83 47.46
N ALA A 193 45.21 -21.64 48.25
CA ALA A 193 46.50 -22.26 48.00
C ALA A 193 46.40 -23.76 48.33
N ALA A 194 47.01 -24.57 47.46
CA ALA A 194 47.49 -25.93 47.70
C ALA A 194 46.46 -27.04 47.96
N ALA A 195 46.03 -27.68 46.86
CA ALA A 195 45.90 -29.14 46.81
C ALA A 195 46.03 -29.62 45.35
N PHE A 196 47.09 -29.21 44.67
CA PHE A 196 47.42 -29.66 43.31
C PHE A 196 48.45 -30.79 43.38
N GLN A 197 48.17 -31.88 44.09
CA GLN A 197 48.93 -33.12 43.96
C GLN A 197 47.99 -34.30 44.18
N LEU A 198 48.14 -35.32 43.31
CA LEU A 198 47.43 -36.61 43.24
C LEU A 198 46.33 -36.73 42.16
N LEU A 199 46.60 -36.28 40.94
CA LEU A 199 45.91 -36.76 39.72
C LEU A 199 46.89 -36.86 38.53
N PRO A 200 47.89 -37.77 38.56
CA PRO A 200 48.36 -38.35 37.30
C PRO A 200 48.65 -39.85 37.44
N ALA A 201 47.62 -40.68 37.70
CA ALA A 201 47.81 -42.14 37.74
C ALA A 201 46.63 -42.97 37.25
N LEU A 202 45.60 -42.39 36.61
CA LEU A 202 44.42 -43.16 36.15
C LEU A 202 44.00 -42.95 34.70
N LEU A 203 44.87 -42.40 33.85
CA LEU A 203 44.59 -42.16 32.43
C LEU A 203 45.44 -43.02 31.46
N LEU A 204 46.14 -44.06 31.96
CA LEU A 204 46.96 -44.95 31.14
C LEU A 204 46.46 -46.41 31.05
N SER A 205 45.27 -46.74 31.58
CA SER A 205 44.73 -48.11 31.58
C SER A 205 43.57 -48.38 30.62
N LEU A 206 43.20 -47.45 29.75
CA LEU A 206 42.09 -47.63 28.78
C LEU A 206 42.51 -47.62 27.30
N LEU A 207 43.80 -47.67 27.00
CA LEU A 207 44.32 -47.68 25.62
C LEU A 207 44.75 -49.06 25.09
N THR A 208 44.41 -50.17 25.74
CA THR A 208 44.84 -51.52 25.30
C THR A 208 43.73 -52.57 25.17
N VAL A 209 42.45 -52.18 25.09
CA VAL A 209 41.35 -53.12 24.78
C VAL A 209 40.40 -52.52 23.75
N SER A 210 40.88 -52.32 22.52
CA SER A 210 40.05 -52.24 21.31
C SER A 210 40.82 -52.56 20.02
N ILE A 211 42.08 -53.01 20.14
CA ILE A 211 42.73 -53.74 19.06
C ILE A 211 42.39 -55.21 19.35
N LEU A 212 41.61 -55.82 18.45
CA LEU A 212 41.18 -57.22 18.42
C LEU A 212 39.75 -57.53 18.96
N SER A 213 38.73 -57.05 18.25
CA SER A 213 37.59 -57.86 17.75
C SER A 213 36.79 -57.08 16.72
#